data_AF-A0A0S7ZAR9-F1
#
_entry.id   AF-A0A0S7ZAR9-F1
#
_cell.length_a   1.000
_cell.length_b   1.000
_cell.length_c   1.000
_cell.angle_alpha   90.00
_cell.angle_beta   90.00
_cell.angle_gamma   90.00
#
_symmetry.space_group_name_H-M   'P 1'
#
loop_
_entity.id
_entity.type
_entity.pdbx_description
1 polymer ?
#
loop_
_entity_poly.entity_id
_entity_poly.type
_entity_poly.pdbx_seq_one_letter_code
_entity_poly.pdbx_strand_id
1 'polypeptide(L)'
;MKGAFGLIEGLVQDPAMARRIVAVMVIGVIAGTTAAAFDLERTLLWVLGAGMILTPTLHPWYVLWMLPFAALRTSPPWIALGGLAFLGYFGLGSYQETGEWIQPATVRAALWIPFFLLLAVEGRRLLSRPAAHDPGDPSEALP
;
A
#
# COMPACT_ATOMS: atom_id res chain seq x y z
N MET A 1 13.21 5.28 2.61
CA MET A 1 13.25 3.93 2.02
C MET A 1 12.74 4.00 0.59
N LYS A 2 13.47 3.45 -0.39
CA LYS A 2 12.97 3.36 -1.77
C LYS A 2 11.97 2.19 -1.86
N GLY A 3 10.70 2.53 -2.09
CA GLY A 3 9.60 1.58 -2.23
C GLY A 3 9.29 1.24 -3.69
N ALA A 4 8.00 1.05 -4.00
CA ALA A 4 7.55 0.71 -5.35
C ALA A 4 7.83 1.83 -6.37
N PHE A 5 7.82 3.10 -5.93
CA PHE A 5 8.19 4.23 -6.79
C PHE A 5 9.57 4.04 -7.45
N GLY A 6 10.57 3.60 -6.68
CA GLY A 6 11.92 3.40 -7.20
C GLY A 6 12.03 2.30 -8.26
N LEU A 7 11.12 1.32 -8.24
CA LEU A 7 11.03 0.31 -9.30
C LEU A 7 10.44 0.90 -10.58
N ILE A 8 9.37 1.71 -10.45
CA ILE A 8 8.73 2.40 -11.59
C ILE A 8 9.71 3.39 -12.24
N GLU A 9 10.41 4.17 -11.43
CA GLU A 9 11.43 5.11 -11.90
C GLU A 9 12.55 4.38 -12.66
N GLY A 10 13.03 3.24 -12.15
CA GLY A 10 14.05 2.44 -12.82
C GLY A 10 13.60 1.83 -14.16
N LEU A 11 12.30 1.51 -14.30
CA LEU A 11 11.72 0.96 -15.53
C LEU A 11 11.49 2.03 -16.61
N VAL A 12 11.05 3.21 -16.20
CA VAL A 12 10.58 4.25 -17.13
C VAL A 12 11.70 5.23 -17.49
N GLN A 13 12.72 5.39 -16.63
CA GLN A 13 13.86 6.30 -16.78
C GLN A 13 13.50 7.79 -17.01
N ASP A 14 12.20 8.15 -16.94
CA ASP A 14 11.68 9.52 -16.96
C ASP A 14 10.90 9.82 -15.65
N PRO A 15 11.42 10.72 -14.79
CA PRO A 15 10.77 11.10 -13.53
C PRO A 15 9.40 11.77 -13.68
N ALA A 16 9.14 12.47 -14.80
CA ALA A 16 7.83 13.06 -15.07
C ALA A 16 6.80 11.99 -15.41
N MET A 17 7.18 11.02 -16.23
CA MET A 17 6.33 9.90 -16.59
C MET A 17 6.06 8.98 -15.39
N ALA A 18 7.07 8.69 -14.56
CA ALA A 18 6.88 7.90 -13.34
C ALA A 18 5.83 8.50 -12.39
N ARG A 19 5.86 9.83 -12.20
CA ARG A 19 4.85 10.56 -11.40
C ARG A 19 3.45 10.46 -12.00
N ARG A 20 3.32 10.55 -13.33
CA ARG A 20 2.02 10.39 -14.02
C ARG A 20 1.46 8.98 -13.84
N ILE A 21 2.30 7.96 -14.02
CA ILE A 21 1.91 6.55 -13.83
C ILE A 21 1.41 6.33 -12.39
N VAL A 22 2.14 6.85 -11.40
CA VAL A 22 1.74 6.80 -9.99
C VAL A 22 0.41 7.51 -9.74
N ALA A 23 0.22 8.70 -10.29
CA ALA A 23 -1.04 9.43 -10.16
C ALA A 23 -2.22 8.63 -10.73
N VAL A 24 -2.04 8.03 -11.92
CA VAL A 24 -3.05 7.16 -12.55
C VAL A 24 -3.35 5.94 -11.68
N MET A 25 -2.33 5.29 -11.10
CA MET A 25 -2.54 4.16 -10.20
C MET A 25 -3.33 4.55 -8.95
N VAL A 26 -3.00 5.67 -8.31
CA VAL A 26 -3.74 6.15 -7.12
C VAL A 26 -5.18 6.51 -7.48
N ILE A 27 -5.41 7.20 -8.61
CA ILE A 27 -6.77 7.50 -9.10
C ILE A 27 -7.53 6.20 -9.39
N GLY A 28 -6.88 5.21 -9.99
CA GLY A 28 -7.46 3.89 -10.24
C GLY A 28 -7.89 3.18 -8.96
N VAL A 29 -7.07 3.25 -7.90
CA VAL A 29 -7.43 2.72 -6.57
C VAL A 29 -8.63 3.47 -6.00
N ILE A 30 -8.64 4.80 -6.04
CA ILE A 30 -9.78 5.62 -5.57
C ILE A 30 -11.05 5.22 -6.33
N ALA A 31 -11.02 5.25 -7.65
CA ALA A 31 -12.17 4.91 -8.49
C ALA A 31 -12.66 3.48 -8.24
N GLY A 32 -11.75 2.51 -8.12
CA GLY A 32 -12.08 1.12 -7.85
C GLY A 32 -12.73 0.93 -6.47
N THR A 33 -12.20 1.57 -5.42
CA THR A 33 -12.78 1.50 -4.07
C THR A 33 -14.15 2.16 -3.99
N THR A 34 -14.35 3.28 -4.68
CA THR A 34 -15.66 3.96 -4.78
C THR A 34 -16.67 3.12 -5.57
N ALA A 35 -16.27 2.58 -6.73
CA ALA A 35 -17.14 1.74 -7.55
C ALA A 35 -17.55 0.43 -6.84
N ALA A 36 -16.65 -0.11 -6.01
CA ALA A 36 -16.92 -1.29 -5.19
C ALA A 36 -17.67 -0.97 -3.89
N ALA A 37 -18.10 0.28 -3.67
CA ALA A 37 -18.84 0.75 -2.50
C ALA A 37 -18.21 0.32 -1.16
N PHE A 38 -16.88 0.41 -1.05
CA PHE A 38 -16.16 0.03 0.16
C PHE A 38 -16.50 0.94 1.34
N ASP A 39 -16.66 0.34 2.53
CA ASP A 39 -16.75 1.08 3.81
C ASP A 39 -15.62 2.11 3.93
N LEU A 40 -15.88 3.24 4.61
CA LEU A 40 -14.91 4.33 4.76
C LEU A 40 -13.53 3.85 5.22
N GLU A 41 -13.47 2.98 6.24
CA GLU A 41 -12.22 2.44 6.77
C GLU A 41 -11.42 1.65 5.72
N ARG A 42 -12.13 0.87 4.89
CA ARG A 42 -11.51 0.07 3.82
C ARG A 42 -11.01 0.99 2.72
N THR A 43 -11.80 1.98 2.33
CA THR A 43 -11.41 2.99 1.34
C THR A 43 -10.17 3.75 1.81
N LEU A 44 -10.15 4.22 3.07
CA LEU A 44 -8.99 4.90 3.65
C LEU A 44 -7.75 4.01 3.66
N LEU A 45 -7.87 2.75 4.07
CA LEU A 45 -6.75 1.81 4.08
C LEU A 45 -6.14 1.62 2.68
N TRP A 46 -6.96 1.45 1.65
CA TRP A 46 -6.47 1.23 0.28
C TRP A 46 -5.91 2.52 -0.35
N VAL A 47 -6.59 3.65 -0.19
CA VAL A 47 -6.18 4.93 -0.80
C VAL A 47 -4.91 5.47 -0.14
N LEU A 48 -4.88 5.55 1.20
CA LEU A 48 -3.68 5.98 1.92
C LEU A 48 -2.55 5.00 1.70
N GLY A 49 -2.85 3.70 1.72
CA GLY A 49 -1.87 2.66 1.48
C GLY A 49 -1.21 2.75 0.10
N ALA A 50 -2.00 2.95 -0.95
CA ALA A 50 -1.48 3.18 -2.30
C ALA A 50 -0.58 4.42 -2.36
N GLY A 51 -1.02 5.54 -1.77
CA GLY A 51 -0.22 6.76 -1.69
C GLY A 51 1.13 6.55 -0.99
N MET A 52 1.15 5.77 0.10
CA MET A 52 2.37 5.48 0.84
C MET A 52 3.35 4.56 0.11
N ILE A 53 2.86 3.55 -0.60
CA ILE A 53 3.73 2.61 -1.32
C ILE A 53 4.33 3.27 -2.56
N LEU A 54 3.55 4.15 -3.19
CA LEU A 54 3.88 4.81 -4.44
C LEU A 54 4.55 6.17 -4.24
N THR A 55 4.72 6.65 -3.00
CA THR A 55 5.46 7.88 -2.72
C THR A 55 6.95 7.73 -3.07
N PRO A 56 7.58 8.75 -3.67
CA PRO A 56 9.02 8.72 -3.96
C PRO A 56 9.88 8.59 -2.69
N THR A 57 9.38 9.08 -1.55
CA THR A 57 10.13 9.06 -0.29
C THR A 57 9.25 8.55 0.84
N LEU A 58 9.40 7.26 1.15
CA LEU A 58 8.73 6.64 2.28
C LEU A 58 9.68 6.58 3.48
N HIS A 59 9.42 7.41 4.49
CA HIS A 59 10.13 7.33 5.76
C HIS A 59 9.53 6.25 6.66
N PRO A 60 10.33 5.56 7.49
CA PRO A 60 9.86 4.46 8.33
C PRO A 60 8.68 4.83 9.23
N TRP A 61 8.71 6.03 9.83
CA TRP A 61 7.65 6.50 10.74
C TRP A 61 6.32 6.80 10.05
N TYR A 62 6.30 7.03 8.73
CA TYR A 62 5.05 7.20 8.01
C TYR A 62 4.21 5.92 8.06
N VAL A 63 4.82 4.73 8.07
CA VAL A 63 4.10 3.44 8.13
C VAL A 63 3.22 3.35 9.39
N LEU A 64 3.61 4.01 10.47
CA LEU A 64 2.84 4.03 11.71
C LEU A 64 1.45 4.69 11.54
N TRP A 65 1.28 5.56 10.56
CA TRP A 65 0.01 6.22 10.28
C TRP A 65 -1.04 5.24 9.75
N MET A 66 -0.61 4.10 9.22
CA MET A 66 -1.49 3.03 8.76
C MET A 66 -1.95 2.11 9.87
N LEU A 67 -1.27 2.09 11.03
CA LEU A 67 -1.54 1.13 12.10
C LEU A 67 -2.98 1.19 12.65
N PRO A 68 -3.63 2.35 12.86
CA PRO A 68 -5.00 2.38 13.33
C PRO A 68 -5.96 1.66 12.37
N PHE A 69 -5.85 1.94 11.07
CA PHE A 69 -6.68 1.32 10.03
C PHE A 69 -6.35 -0.16 9.86
N ALA A 70 -5.08 -0.51 9.94
CA ALA A 70 -4.61 -1.88 9.87
C ALA A 70 -5.12 -2.72 11.05
N ALA A 71 -5.18 -2.14 12.26
CA ALA A 71 -5.71 -2.80 13.45
C ALA A 71 -7.23 -2.98 13.35
N LEU A 72 -7.98 -1.95 12.95
CA LEU A 72 -9.44 -2.00 12.78
C LEU A 72 -9.88 -3.06 11.76
N ARG A 73 -9.12 -3.22 10.66
CA ARG A 73 -9.42 -4.20 9.61
C ARG A 73 -8.63 -5.50 9.73
N THR A 74 -7.82 -5.65 10.78
CA THR A 74 -6.89 -6.78 10.97
C THR A 74 -6.05 -7.07 9.73
N SER A 75 -5.62 -6.03 9.02
CA SER A 75 -4.96 -6.16 7.72
C SER A 75 -3.53 -6.71 7.87
N PRO A 76 -3.27 -7.98 7.48
CA PRO A 76 -1.97 -8.60 7.66
C PRO A 76 -0.80 -7.87 6.99
N PRO A 77 -0.90 -7.35 5.74
CA PRO A 77 0.24 -6.69 5.10
C PRO A 77 0.68 -5.44 5.89
N TRP A 78 -0.27 -4.62 6.33
CA TRP A 78 0.05 -3.38 7.04
C TRP A 78 0.54 -3.62 8.47
N ILE A 79 0.01 -4.64 9.15
CA ILE A 79 0.53 -5.07 10.46
C ILE A 79 1.97 -5.58 10.32
N ALA A 80 2.24 -6.42 9.32
CA ALA A 80 3.59 -6.93 9.06
C ALA A 80 4.56 -5.79 8.70
N LEU A 81 4.16 -4.87 7.80
CA LEU A 81 5.00 -3.73 7.43
C LEU A 81 5.26 -2.80 8.61
N GLY A 82 4.26 -2.55 9.46
CA GLY A 82 4.42 -1.78 10.69
C GLY A 82 5.37 -2.45 11.67
N GLY A 83 5.24 -3.76 11.87
CA GLY A 83 6.15 -4.55 12.70
C GLY A 83 7.58 -4.57 12.17
N LEU A 84 7.78 -4.54 10.85
CA LEU A 84 9.09 -4.52 10.20
C LEU A 84 9.63 -3.11 9.95
N ALA A 85 8.88 -2.04 10.27
CA ALA A 85 9.24 -0.66 9.94
C ALA A 85 10.60 -0.24 10.52
N PHE A 86 11.02 -0.82 11.66
CA PHE A 86 12.32 -0.55 12.26
C PHE A 86 13.50 -0.90 11.34
N LEU A 87 13.36 -1.91 10.46
CA LEU A 87 14.35 -2.26 9.44
C LEU A 87 14.61 -1.10 8.46
N GLY A 88 13.66 -0.18 8.35
CA GLY A 88 13.79 1.06 7.62
C GLY A 88 14.97 1.92 8.08
N TYR A 89 15.33 1.86 9.37
CA TYR A 89 16.40 2.66 9.99
C TYR A 89 17.82 2.13 9.75
N PHE A 90 18.00 1.00 9.06
CA PHE A 90 19.34 0.53 8.68
C PHE A 90 20.14 1.55 7.85
N GLY A 91 19.46 2.47 7.15
CA GLY A 91 20.10 3.57 6.43
C GLY A 91 20.49 4.77 7.29
N LEU A 92 20.18 4.77 8.59
CA LEU A 92 20.47 5.91 9.47
C LEU A 92 21.98 6.09 9.69
N GLY A 93 22.71 4.99 9.88
CA GLY A 93 24.17 5.03 10.04
C GLY A 93 24.87 5.59 8.81
N SER A 94 24.54 5.07 7.62
CA SER A 94 25.10 5.60 6.37
C SER A 94 24.76 7.07 6.17
N TYR A 95 23.53 7.47 6.51
CA TYR A 95 23.10 8.86 6.38
C TYR A 95 23.89 9.80 7.30
N GLN A 96 24.22 9.36 8.52
CA GLN A 96 25.05 10.13 9.44
C GLN A 96 26.51 10.25 8.96
N GLU A 97 27.03 9.24 8.27
CA GLU A 97 28.41 9.22 7.77
C GLU A 97 28.59 9.95 6.43
N THR A 98 27.66 9.78 5.49
CA THR A 98 27.81 10.22 4.10
C THR A 98 26.76 11.23 3.64
N GLY A 99 25.72 11.47 4.45
CA GLY A 99 24.56 12.25 4.03
C GLY A 99 23.60 11.49 3.10
N GLU A 100 23.89 10.23 2.77
CA GLU A 100 23.05 9.41 1.90
C GLU A 100 22.32 8.30 2.65
N TRP A 101 21.01 8.17 2.39
CA TRP A 101 20.21 7.08 2.95
C TRP A 101 20.39 5.80 2.12
N ILE A 102 21.45 5.05 2.42
CA ILE A 102 21.79 3.81 1.73
C ILE A 102 21.23 2.65 2.54
N GLN A 103 20.29 1.92 1.96
CA GLN A 103 19.72 0.74 2.59
C GLN A 103 20.17 -0.53 1.86
N PRO A 104 20.73 -1.53 2.56
CA PRO A 104 21.11 -2.80 1.96
C PRO A 104 19.93 -3.46 1.22
N ALA A 105 20.21 -4.07 0.07
CA ALA A 105 19.18 -4.72 -0.75
C ALA A 105 18.48 -5.86 0.00
N THR A 106 19.20 -6.59 0.86
CA THR A 106 18.65 -7.65 1.73
C THR A 106 17.62 -7.11 2.71
N VAL A 107 17.91 -5.97 3.34
CA VAL A 107 16.99 -5.30 4.28
C VAL A 107 15.75 -4.79 3.54
N ARG A 108 15.93 -4.21 2.34
CA ARG A 108 14.80 -3.82 1.47
C ARG A 108 13.93 -5.02 1.09
N ALA A 109 14.55 -6.14 0.74
CA ALA A 109 13.85 -7.37 0.39
C ALA A 109 13.06 -7.91 1.60
N ALA A 110 13.69 -7.97 2.77
CA ALA A 110 13.04 -8.40 4.02
C ALA A 110 11.84 -7.52 4.41
N LEU A 111 11.85 -6.23 4.04
CA LEU A 111 10.73 -5.32 4.27
C LEU A 111 9.60 -5.52 3.25
N TRP A 112 9.95 -5.49 1.96
CA TRP A 112 8.96 -5.38 0.89
C TRP A 112 8.38 -6.72 0.41
N ILE A 113 9.16 -7.80 0.43
CA ILE A 113 8.67 -9.12 0.01
C ILE A 113 7.49 -9.59 0.85
N PRO A 114 7.58 -9.68 2.20
CA PRO A 114 6.45 -10.14 3.00
C PRO A 114 5.24 -9.21 2.85
N PHE A 115 5.48 -7.90 2.76
CA PHE A 115 4.42 -6.92 2.54
C PHE A 115 3.66 -7.17 1.23
N PHE A 116 4.36 -7.24 0.09
CA PHE A 116 3.72 -7.42 -1.21
C PHE A 116 3.07 -8.79 -1.36
N LEU A 117 3.64 -9.84 -0.78
CA LEU A 117 3.01 -11.17 -0.76
C LEU A 117 1.68 -11.14 -0.01
N LEU A 118 1.66 -10.56 1.20
CA LEU A 118 0.43 -10.44 2.00
C LEU A 118 -0.60 -9.52 1.33
N LEU A 119 -0.15 -8.43 0.71
CA LEU A 119 -1.03 -7.49 -0.01
C LEU A 119 -1.67 -8.16 -1.23
N ALA A 120 -0.91 -8.98 -1.98
CA ALA A 120 -1.45 -9.75 -3.09
C ALA A 120 -2.49 -10.77 -2.63
N VAL A 121 -2.25 -11.46 -1.50
CA VAL A 121 -3.24 -12.38 -0.91
C VAL A 121 -4.51 -11.65 -0.47
N GLU A 122 -4.37 -10.51 0.21
CA GLU A 122 -5.51 -9.68 0.64
C GLU A 122 -6.31 -9.15 -0.54
N GLY A 123 -5.64 -8.61 -1.57
CA GLY A 123 -6.27 -8.14 -2.81
C GLY A 123 -7.02 -9.24 -3.55
N ARG A 124 -6.44 -10.44 -3.68
CA ARG A 124 -7.11 -11.60 -4.29
C ARG A 124 -8.38 -11.98 -3.54
N ARG A 125 -8.34 -12.02 -2.20
CA ARG A 125 -9.52 -12.32 -1.37
C ARG A 125 -10.64 -11.29 -1.55
N LEU A 126 -10.30 -10.04 -1.87
CA LEU A 126 -11.29 -9.01 -2.16
C LEU A 126 -11.94 -9.19 -3.53
N LEU A 127 -11.15 -9.50 -4.55
CA LEU A 127 -11.65 -9.77 -5.90
C LEU A 127 -12.47 -11.07 -5.99
N SER A 128 -12.18 -12.05 -5.14
CA SER A 128 -12.91 -13.32 -5.10
C SER A 128 -14.17 -13.28 -4.24
N ARG A 129 -14.44 -12.20 -3.51
CA ARG A 129 -15.73 -12.07 -2.83
C ARG A 129 -16.81 -11.86 -3.90
N PRO A 130 -17.85 -12.72 -3.96
CA PRO A 130 -19.02 -12.42 -4.76
C PRO A 130 -19.52 -11.04 -4.37
N ALA A 131 -19.91 -10.22 -5.36
CA ALA A 131 -20.63 -8.98 -5.08
C ALA A 131 -21.76 -9.34 -4.10
N ALA A 132 -21.78 -8.67 -2.94
CA ALA A 132 -22.78 -8.97 -1.93
C ALA A 132 -24.16 -8.89 -2.57
N HIS A 133 -25.01 -9.88 -2.29
CA HIS A 133 -26.44 -9.85 -2.58
C HIS A 133 -27.00 -8.52 -2.09
N ASP A 134 -27.62 -7.76 -2.99
CA ASP A 134 -28.20 -6.47 -2.67
C ASP A 134 -29.38 -6.69 -1.71
N PRO A 135 -29.32 -6.24 -0.44
CA PRO A 135 -30.45 -6.35 0.48
C PRO A 135 -31.67 -5.53 0.02
N GLY A 136 -31.49 -4.71 -1.02
CA GLY A 136 -32.53 -3.93 -1.68
C GLY A 136 -33.07 -4.58 -2.97
N ASP A 137 -32.77 -5.85 -3.28
CA ASP A 137 -33.36 -6.53 -4.43
C ASP A 137 -34.90 -6.56 -4.31
N PRO A 138 -35.65 -5.81 -5.15
CA PRO A 138 -37.10 -5.78 -5.10
C PRO A 138 -37.74 -7.13 -5.42
N SER A 139 -36.96 -8.08 -5.96
CA SER A 139 -37.43 -9.42 -6.32
C SER A 139 -37.79 -10.31 -5.10
N GLU A 140 -37.28 -9.99 -3.91
CA GLU A 140 -37.64 -10.66 -2.65
C GLU A 140 -38.86 -10.05 -1.94
N ALA A 141 -39.38 -8.91 -2.43
CA ALA A 141 -40.51 -8.21 -1.83
C ALA A 141 -41.89 -8.64 -2.34
N LEU A 142 -41.98 -9.74 -3.10
CA LEU A 142 -43.25 -10.28 -3.59
C LEU A 142 -43.58 -11.61 -2.88
N PRO A 143 -44.79 -11.72 -2.28
CA PRO A 143 -45.22 -12.90 -1.53
C PRO A 143 -45.51 -14.12 -2.41
#